data_AF-A0A928T8K7-F1
#
_entry.id   AF-A0A928T8K7-F1
#
_cell.length_a   1.000
_cell.length_b   1.000
_cell.length_c   1.000
_cell.angle_alpha   90.00
_cell.angle_beta   90.00
_cell.angle_gamma   90.00
#
_symmetry.space_group_name_H-M   'P 1'
#
loop_
_entity.id
_entity.type
_entity.pdbx_description
1 polymer ?
#
loop_
_entity_poly.entity_id
_entity_poly.type
_entity_poly.pdbx_seq_one_letter_code
_entity_poly.pdbx_strand_id
1 'polypeptide(L)'
;MKTTRILIFFAAVALAHADTIELANGNKVEGKVLENNAEAKTLTVEFNLGGTLTKRTVPYASVKAITVNGARTVLAEQKSTTLTPAEVQALIAKVGPTEPDWFKSTRLNYPKTLDLSWPEKPGQGWNNQKNVGQFIWDIINPNSSRWQEGVKLLHHILDSNPDAALKARVTKEIANMHFRFFQDYARAAWWWQQAGVTLDDQPGIHLAECYWRLGSKQMALDMLGKSQFLQLDAIKLLGDMLETDRAVEMSEEYDEPDAWQLAGDACRLAGRLTEARAFYEKVINTPATGQRAERVKRTQGRAQASLDALKLFDLADVTKVADGTYKDSSLGYEGQIEVSVKVRGKKIEDVKVTQHKEKQYYSALTDVPAQIIAKQGVKGVDATSRATITGDAIINATAKALAQGAK
;
A
#
# COMPACT_ATOMS: atom_id res chain seq x y z
N MET A 1 37.60 -6.20 -67.33
CA MET A 1 37.01 -6.12 -65.98
C MET A 1 36.09 -4.90 -65.92
N LYS A 2 34.77 -5.11 -65.89
CA LYS A 2 33.77 -4.08 -65.53
C LYS A 2 32.92 -4.67 -64.40
N THR A 3 32.93 -3.98 -63.26
CA THR A 3 32.39 -4.46 -61.99
C THR A 3 30.89 -4.17 -61.92
N THR A 4 30.06 -5.21 -61.90
CA THR A 4 28.62 -5.12 -61.66
C THR A 4 28.38 -4.86 -60.17
N ARG A 5 27.78 -3.71 -59.81
CA ARG A 5 27.29 -3.45 -58.46
C ARG A 5 25.90 -4.06 -58.31
N ILE A 6 25.80 -5.03 -57.41
CA ILE A 6 24.53 -5.62 -56.95
C ILE A 6 23.91 -4.65 -55.94
N LEU A 7 22.72 -4.15 -56.23
CA LEU A 7 21.89 -3.42 -55.26
C LEU A 7 21.18 -4.43 -54.37
N ILE A 8 21.53 -4.46 -53.08
CA ILE A 8 20.82 -5.24 -52.06
C ILE A 8 19.70 -4.36 -51.52
N PHE A 9 18.44 -4.76 -51.78
CA PHE A 9 17.29 -4.18 -51.09
C PHE A 9 17.26 -4.71 -49.65
N PHE A 10 17.52 -3.84 -48.67
CA PHE A 10 17.13 -4.11 -47.29
C PHE A 10 15.61 -3.92 -47.19
N ALA A 11 14.87 -5.02 -47.07
CA ALA A 11 13.52 -4.98 -46.56
C ALA A 11 13.62 -4.54 -45.09
N ALA A 12 13.14 -3.33 -44.78
CA ALA A 12 12.95 -2.89 -43.40
C ALA A 12 11.86 -3.78 -42.77
N VAL A 13 12.29 -4.79 -42.00
CA VAL A 13 11.40 -5.50 -41.09
C VAL A 13 11.08 -4.51 -39.98
N ALA A 14 9.87 -3.92 -40.03
CA ALA A 14 9.35 -3.19 -38.89
C ALA A 14 9.28 -4.17 -37.71
N LEU A 15 10.08 -3.93 -36.67
CA LEU A 15 9.94 -4.59 -35.38
C LEU A 15 8.53 -4.27 -34.88
N ALA A 16 7.61 -5.24 -34.95
CA ALA A 16 6.29 -5.09 -34.37
C ALA A 16 6.47 -4.96 -32.85
N HIS A 17 6.33 -3.73 -32.34
CA HIS A 17 6.22 -3.51 -30.90
C HIS A 17 4.95 -4.20 -30.39
N ALA A 18 5.04 -4.84 -29.21
CA ALA A 18 3.88 -5.43 -28.55
C ALA A 18 2.82 -4.34 -28.29
N ASP A 19 1.54 -4.70 -28.36
CA ASP A 19 0.48 -3.76 -28.01
C ASP A 19 0.59 -3.44 -26.52
N THR A 20 0.31 -2.19 -26.16
CA THR A 20 0.29 -1.75 -24.77
C THR A 20 -1.14 -1.45 -24.34
N ILE A 21 -1.60 -2.04 -23.25
CA ILE A 21 -2.91 -1.78 -22.67
C ILE A 21 -2.72 -0.95 -21.41
N GLU A 22 -3.14 0.32 -21.45
CA GLU A 22 -3.20 1.22 -20.29
C GLU A 22 -4.51 0.96 -19.54
N LEU A 23 -4.43 0.31 -18.38
CA LEU A 23 -5.56 0.03 -17.51
C LEU A 23 -6.08 1.31 -16.84
N ALA A 24 -7.31 1.26 -16.35
CA ALA A 24 -7.97 2.38 -15.66
C ALA A 24 -7.20 2.90 -14.43
N ASN A 25 -6.45 2.02 -13.76
CA ASN A 25 -5.59 2.37 -12.63
C ASN A 25 -4.23 2.97 -13.06
N GLY A 26 -4.00 3.15 -14.36
CA GLY A 26 -2.77 3.70 -14.92
C GLY A 26 -1.69 2.67 -15.27
N ASN A 27 -1.89 1.39 -14.93
CA ASN A 27 -0.93 0.32 -15.28
C ASN A 27 -0.85 0.18 -16.78
N LYS A 28 0.34 -0.13 -17.29
CA LYS A 28 0.51 -0.57 -18.68
C LYS A 28 0.86 -2.05 -18.68
N VAL A 29 0.13 -2.81 -19.47
CA VAL A 29 0.35 -4.25 -19.66
C VAL A 29 0.71 -4.47 -21.11
N GLU A 30 1.80 -5.20 -21.36
CA GLU A 30 2.12 -5.67 -22.70
C GLU A 30 1.27 -6.90 -23.04
N GLY A 31 0.70 -6.90 -24.23
CA GLY A 31 -0.11 -7.99 -24.71
C GLY A 31 -0.42 -7.84 -26.19
N LYS A 32 -1.29 -8.71 -26.68
CA LYS A 32 -1.85 -8.59 -28.03
C LYS A 32 -3.32 -8.27 -27.91
N VAL A 33 -3.74 -7.13 -28.45
CA VAL A 33 -5.15 -6.80 -28.58
C VAL A 33 -5.73 -7.68 -29.69
N LEU A 34 -6.62 -8.60 -29.32
CA LEU A 34 -7.27 -9.51 -30.27
C LEU A 34 -8.54 -8.90 -30.86
N GLU A 35 -9.29 -8.16 -30.05
CA GLU A 35 -10.56 -7.57 -30.44
C GLU A 35 -10.84 -6.31 -29.63
N ASN A 36 -11.33 -5.26 -30.29
CA ASN A 36 -11.81 -4.02 -29.66
C ASN A 36 -13.29 -3.81 -30.03
N ASN A 37 -14.21 -4.26 -29.17
CA ASN A 37 -15.64 -4.24 -29.43
C ASN A 37 -16.28 -2.98 -28.80
N ALA A 38 -16.41 -1.92 -29.61
CA ALA A 38 -16.93 -0.64 -29.17
C ALA A 38 -18.43 -0.68 -28.81
N GLU A 39 -19.21 -1.54 -29.47
CA GLU A 39 -20.64 -1.69 -29.23
C GLU A 39 -20.91 -2.35 -27.88
N ALA A 40 -20.19 -3.44 -27.56
CA ALA A 40 -20.26 -4.11 -26.27
C ALA A 40 -19.44 -3.41 -25.17
N LYS A 41 -18.62 -2.41 -25.51
CA LYS A 41 -17.66 -1.74 -24.63
C LYS A 41 -16.70 -2.73 -23.95
N THR A 42 -16.16 -3.68 -24.73
CA THR A 42 -15.23 -4.69 -24.24
C THR A 42 -14.00 -4.82 -25.13
N LEU A 43 -12.87 -5.13 -24.51
CA LEU A 43 -11.59 -5.39 -25.17
C LEU A 43 -11.17 -6.83 -24.90
N THR A 44 -10.88 -7.61 -25.94
CA THR A 44 -10.29 -8.95 -25.80
C THR A 44 -8.80 -8.88 -26.05
N VAL A 45 -8.03 -9.38 -25.10
CA VAL A 45 -6.58 -9.25 -25.03
C VAL A 45 -5.95 -10.59 -24.67
N GLU A 46 -4.80 -10.86 -25.27
CA GLU A 46 -3.97 -12.03 -24.98
C GLU A 46 -2.70 -11.57 -24.28
N PHE A 47 -2.37 -12.19 -23.15
CA PHE A 47 -1.16 -11.88 -22.39
C PHE A 47 -0.43 -13.16 -22.00
N ASN A 48 0.88 -13.05 -21.82
CA ASN A 48 1.70 -14.11 -21.28
C ASN A 48 1.71 -14.02 -19.75
N LEU A 49 1.06 -14.97 -19.09
CA LEU A 49 1.06 -15.10 -17.63
C LEU A 49 1.91 -16.31 -17.26
N GLY A 50 3.13 -16.07 -16.76
CA GLY A 50 4.02 -17.12 -16.27
C GLY A 50 4.37 -18.19 -17.30
N GLY A 51 4.50 -17.82 -18.59
CA GLY A 51 4.80 -18.74 -19.69
C GLY A 51 3.56 -19.30 -20.41
N THR A 52 2.35 -18.98 -19.94
CA THR A 52 1.10 -19.43 -20.57
C THR A 52 0.36 -18.26 -21.22
N LEU A 53 0.06 -18.40 -22.52
CA LEU A 53 -0.78 -17.44 -23.24
C LEU A 53 -2.23 -17.56 -22.77
N THR A 54 -2.76 -16.50 -22.18
CA THR A 54 -4.12 -16.43 -21.65
C THR A 54 -4.90 -15.33 -22.34
N LYS A 55 -6.09 -15.65 -22.83
CA LYS A 55 -7.04 -14.69 -23.40
C LYS A 55 -8.01 -14.21 -22.33
N ARG A 56 -8.27 -12.90 -22.26
CA ARG A 56 -9.32 -12.33 -21.43
C ARG A 56 -10.07 -11.23 -22.16
N THR A 57 -11.37 -11.18 -21.91
CA THR A 57 -12.22 -10.05 -22.31
C THR A 57 -12.44 -9.17 -21.10
N VAL A 58 -12.09 -7.89 -21.22
CA VAL A 58 -12.20 -6.89 -20.15
C VAL A 58 -13.14 -5.76 -20.59
N PRO A 59 -13.92 -5.17 -19.67
CA PRO A 59 -14.75 -4.03 -20.01
C PRO A 59 -13.89 -2.78 -20.23
N TYR A 60 -14.33 -1.86 -21.10
CA TYR A 60 -13.67 -0.56 -21.32
C TYR A 60 -13.53 0.25 -20.02
N ALA A 61 -14.45 0.07 -19.06
CA ALA A 61 -14.33 0.71 -17.75
C ALA A 61 -13.03 0.33 -17.00
N SER A 62 -12.38 -0.76 -17.36
CA SER A 62 -11.10 -1.22 -16.80
C SER A 62 -9.89 -0.83 -17.64
N VAL A 63 -10.08 -0.21 -18.82
CA VAL A 63 -9.02 0.13 -19.78
C VAL A 63 -9.13 1.60 -20.18
N LYS A 64 -8.11 2.38 -19.83
CA LYS A 64 -8.00 3.79 -20.17
C LYS A 64 -7.66 3.97 -21.65
N ALA A 65 -6.63 3.26 -22.13
CA ALA A 65 -6.21 3.34 -23.52
C ALA A 65 -5.53 2.05 -23.99
N ILE A 66 -5.46 1.87 -25.31
CA ILE A 66 -4.64 0.86 -25.95
C ILE A 66 -3.70 1.52 -26.94
N THR A 67 -2.49 0.99 -27.10
CA THR A 67 -1.54 1.37 -28.15
C THR A 67 -1.33 0.14 -29.01
N VAL A 68 -1.84 0.16 -30.24
CA VAL A 68 -1.75 -0.95 -31.20
C VAL A 68 -0.97 -0.44 -32.40
N ASN A 69 0.09 -1.15 -32.79
CA ASN A 69 1.00 -0.72 -33.87
C ASN A 69 1.50 0.74 -33.72
N GLY A 70 1.76 1.17 -32.48
CA GLY A 70 2.19 2.54 -32.17
C GLY A 70 1.07 3.59 -32.15
N ALA A 71 -0.16 3.25 -32.54
CA ALA A 71 -1.30 4.17 -32.50
C ALA A 71 -2.07 4.04 -31.18
N ARG A 72 -2.09 5.12 -30.38
CA ARG A 72 -2.80 5.17 -29.09
C ARG A 72 -4.27 5.54 -29.29
N THR A 73 -5.18 4.70 -28.81
CA THR A 73 -6.64 4.91 -28.79
C THR A 73 -7.15 4.93 -27.35
N VAL A 74 -7.85 5.99 -26.96
CA VAL A 74 -8.53 6.08 -25.65
C VAL A 74 -9.88 5.36 -25.74
N LEU A 75 -10.13 4.38 -24.87
CA LEU A 75 -11.33 3.55 -24.92
C LEU A 75 -12.43 4.02 -23.96
N ALA A 76 -12.05 4.74 -22.90
CA ALA A 76 -12.98 5.37 -21.98
C ALA A 76 -12.48 6.78 -21.60
N GLU A 77 -13.31 7.80 -21.83
CA GLU A 77 -13.21 9.05 -21.07
C GLU A 77 -13.63 8.76 -19.64
N GLN A 78 -12.66 8.36 -18.81
CA GLN A 78 -12.88 8.38 -17.38
C GLN A 78 -12.83 9.84 -16.93
N LYS A 79 -13.81 10.29 -16.13
CA LYS A 79 -13.58 11.45 -15.26
C LYS A 79 -12.28 11.15 -14.53
N SER A 80 -11.26 11.97 -14.78
CA SER A 80 -9.99 11.90 -14.06
C SER A 80 -10.30 11.86 -12.57
N THR A 81 -10.10 10.70 -11.93
CA THR A 81 -10.09 10.58 -10.46
C THR A 81 -8.80 11.18 -9.89
N THR A 82 -7.87 11.57 -10.76
CA THR A 82 -6.66 12.31 -10.43
C THR A 82 -6.94 13.80 -10.29
N LEU A 83 -6.68 14.33 -9.09
CA LEU A 83 -6.75 15.76 -8.81
C LEU A 83 -5.43 16.45 -9.18
N THR A 84 -5.53 17.67 -9.69
CA THR A 84 -4.37 18.54 -9.89
C THR A 84 -3.73 18.91 -8.53
N PRO A 85 -2.45 19.30 -8.50
CA PRO A 85 -1.82 19.77 -7.25
C PRO A 85 -2.59 20.93 -6.59
N ALA A 86 -3.17 21.84 -7.39
CA ALA A 86 -3.96 22.95 -6.87
C ALA A 86 -5.27 22.48 -6.22
N GLU A 87 -5.95 21.50 -6.80
CA GLU A 87 -7.19 20.93 -6.25
C GLU A 87 -6.92 20.14 -4.95
N VAL A 88 -5.84 19.37 -4.90
CA VAL A 88 -5.42 18.69 -3.65
C VAL A 88 -5.13 19.71 -2.56
N GLN A 89 -4.39 20.79 -2.87
CA GLN A 89 -4.12 21.83 -1.88
C GLN A 89 -5.40 22.55 -1.43
N ALA A 90 -6.33 22.83 -2.35
CA ALA A 90 -7.62 23.40 -1.99
C ALA A 90 -8.43 22.45 -1.07
N LEU A 91 -8.40 21.14 -1.33
CA LEU A 91 -9.04 20.14 -0.48
C LEU A 91 -8.41 20.09 0.92
N ILE A 92 -7.08 20.07 1.01
CA ILE A 92 -6.33 20.09 2.27
C ILE A 92 -6.67 21.37 3.05
N ALA A 93 -6.65 22.54 2.41
CA ALA A 93 -6.98 23.80 3.06
C ALA A 93 -8.43 23.87 3.54
N LYS A 94 -9.37 23.23 2.81
CA LYS A 94 -10.79 23.18 3.17
C LYS A 94 -11.07 22.24 4.34
N VAL A 95 -10.50 21.03 4.30
CA VAL A 95 -10.83 19.95 5.25
C VAL A 95 -9.92 19.98 6.47
N GLY A 96 -8.63 20.27 6.25
CA GLY A 96 -7.55 20.27 7.22
C GLY A 96 -7.86 20.93 8.57
N PRO A 97 -8.21 22.23 8.59
CA PRO A 97 -8.44 22.97 9.82
C PRO A 97 -9.78 22.65 10.50
N THR A 98 -10.62 21.80 9.90
CA THR A 98 -11.97 21.52 10.42
C THR A 98 -11.96 20.34 11.38
N GLU A 99 -12.71 20.47 12.49
CA GLU A 99 -12.98 19.35 13.39
C GLU A 99 -13.79 18.26 12.66
N PRO A 100 -13.47 16.96 12.84
CA PRO A 100 -14.34 15.87 12.41
C PRO A 100 -15.70 15.91 13.11
N ASP A 101 -16.75 15.39 12.47
CA ASP A 101 -18.13 15.42 12.98
C ASP A 101 -18.28 14.78 14.38
N TRP A 102 -17.45 13.78 14.69
CA TRP A 102 -17.45 13.11 15.99
C TRP A 102 -16.79 13.91 17.11
N PHE A 103 -15.92 14.88 16.79
CA PHE A 103 -15.00 15.49 17.74
C PHE A 103 -15.67 16.20 18.92
N LYS A 104 -16.82 16.86 18.68
CA LYS A 104 -17.58 17.54 19.74
C LYS A 104 -18.26 16.55 20.68
N SER A 105 -18.74 15.42 20.16
CA SER A 105 -19.38 14.37 20.95
C SER A 105 -18.39 13.46 21.68
N THR A 106 -17.13 13.43 21.25
CA THR A 106 -16.10 12.61 21.89
C THR A 106 -15.77 13.13 23.28
N ARG A 107 -15.94 12.24 24.26
CA ARG A 107 -15.55 12.50 25.65
C ARG A 107 -14.04 12.62 25.77
N LEU A 108 -13.59 13.62 26.53
CA LEU A 108 -12.20 13.69 27.00
C LEU A 108 -11.99 12.67 28.12
N ASN A 109 -11.26 11.60 27.83
CA ASN A 109 -11.12 10.44 28.72
C ASN A 109 -9.66 9.99 28.83
N TYR A 110 -8.99 10.41 29.91
CA TYR A 110 -7.61 10.04 30.22
C TYR A 110 -7.40 9.96 31.75
N PRO A 111 -6.37 9.23 32.23
CA PRO A 111 -6.06 9.14 33.66
C PRO A 111 -5.72 10.51 34.25
N LYS A 112 -6.29 10.86 35.41
CA LYS A 112 -5.97 12.14 36.09
C LYS A 112 -4.50 12.28 36.50
N THR A 113 -3.78 11.16 36.57
CA THR A 113 -2.34 11.10 36.90
C THR A 113 -1.42 11.33 35.70
N LEU A 114 -1.99 11.50 34.50
CA LEU A 114 -1.21 11.67 33.28
C LEU A 114 -0.53 13.04 33.26
N ASP A 115 0.78 13.06 33.05
CA ASP A 115 1.56 14.29 32.92
C ASP A 115 1.39 14.87 31.51
N LEU A 116 0.53 15.88 31.41
CA LEU A 116 0.17 16.55 30.16
C LEU A 116 1.29 17.47 29.62
N SER A 117 2.35 17.73 30.40
CA SER A 117 3.56 18.37 29.87
C SER A 117 4.33 17.45 28.91
N TRP A 118 3.98 16.16 28.90
CA TRP A 118 4.49 15.11 28.01
C TRP A 118 6.00 15.22 27.74
N PRO A 119 6.85 15.06 28.79
CA PRO A 119 8.29 15.13 28.63
C PRO A 119 8.77 14.09 27.60
N GLU A 120 9.74 14.47 26.78
CA GLU A 120 10.28 13.61 25.70
C GLU A 120 10.91 12.33 26.27
N LYS A 121 11.67 12.47 27.34
CA LYS A 121 12.15 11.34 28.14
C LYS A 121 11.10 11.07 29.23
N PRO A 122 10.40 9.92 29.20
CA PRO A 122 9.57 9.54 30.32
C PRO A 122 10.43 9.40 31.59
N GLY A 123 9.81 9.54 32.76
CA GLY A 123 10.47 9.24 34.03
C GLY A 123 10.96 7.78 34.12
N GLN A 124 11.42 7.36 35.31
CA GLN A 124 11.91 6.00 35.54
C GLN A 124 10.83 4.95 35.20
N GLY A 125 11.10 4.11 34.19
CA GLY A 125 10.27 2.97 33.80
C GLY A 125 9.09 3.28 32.88
N TRP A 126 8.46 2.22 32.38
CA TRP A 126 7.24 2.31 31.58
C TRP A 126 6.01 2.44 32.48
N ASN A 127 5.27 3.54 32.35
CA ASN A 127 4.07 3.86 33.09
C ASN A 127 3.05 4.65 32.23
N ASN A 128 2.16 3.92 31.58
CA ASN A 128 1.07 4.46 30.74
C ASN A 128 -0.01 5.27 31.51
N GLN A 129 0.05 5.32 32.85
CA GLN A 129 -0.83 6.19 33.66
C GLN A 129 -0.21 7.55 33.93
N LYS A 130 1.07 7.76 33.59
CA LYS A 130 1.83 8.97 33.87
C LYS A 130 2.42 9.64 32.64
N ASN A 131 2.72 8.91 31.56
CA ASN A 131 3.27 9.50 30.34
C ASN A 131 2.29 9.40 29.16
N VAL A 132 2.02 10.53 28.49
CA VAL A 132 1.09 10.62 27.35
C VAL A 132 1.46 9.67 26.21
N GLY A 133 2.74 9.58 25.85
CA GLY A 133 3.20 8.71 24.76
C GLY A 133 2.98 7.23 25.08
N GLN A 134 3.26 6.82 26.31
CA GLN A 134 3.02 5.44 26.76
C GLN A 134 1.52 5.14 26.92
N PHE A 135 0.71 6.11 27.34
CA PHE A 135 -0.76 6.01 27.33
C PHE A 135 -1.29 5.81 25.92
N ILE A 136 -0.87 6.64 24.97
CA ILE A 136 -1.24 6.50 23.57
C ILE A 136 -0.85 5.10 23.07
N TRP A 137 0.38 4.67 23.36
CA TRP A 137 0.90 3.37 22.93
C TRP A 137 0.09 2.17 23.46
N ASP A 138 -0.12 2.08 24.78
CA ASP A 138 -0.75 0.90 25.40
C ASP A 138 -2.27 0.94 25.37
N ILE A 139 -2.87 2.12 25.32
CA ILE A 139 -4.30 2.31 25.60
C ILE A 139 -5.06 2.86 24.40
N ILE A 140 -4.49 3.77 23.63
CA ILE A 140 -5.19 4.34 22.47
C ILE A 140 -4.95 3.48 21.23
N ASN A 141 -3.70 3.25 20.85
CA ASN A 141 -3.31 2.54 19.63
C ASN A 141 -4.05 1.19 19.46
N PRO A 142 -4.07 0.26 20.45
CA PRO A 142 -4.74 -1.03 20.30
C PRO A 142 -6.27 -1.00 20.26
N ASN A 143 -6.89 0.10 20.68
CA ASN A 143 -8.32 0.15 20.94
C ASN A 143 -9.00 1.12 19.98
N SER A 144 -9.56 0.60 18.88
CA SER A 144 -10.24 1.44 17.87
C SER A 144 -11.41 2.26 18.41
N SER A 145 -12.11 1.75 19.43
CA SER A 145 -13.13 2.49 20.16
C SER A 145 -12.61 3.72 20.92
N ARG A 146 -11.30 3.82 21.13
CA ARG A 146 -10.63 4.90 21.86
C ARG A 146 -9.81 5.84 20.97
N TRP A 147 -9.71 5.58 19.67
CA TRP A 147 -8.92 6.43 18.76
C TRP A 147 -9.39 7.89 18.78
N GLN A 148 -10.70 8.12 18.81
CA GLN A 148 -11.27 9.47 18.91
C GLN A 148 -10.86 10.16 20.22
N GLU A 149 -10.87 9.43 21.34
CA GLU A 149 -10.44 9.95 22.65
C GLU A 149 -8.97 10.38 22.63
N GLY A 150 -8.11 9.63 21.93
CA GLY A 150 -6.71 9.97 21.75
C GLY A 150 -6.51 11.31 21.03
N VAL A 151 -7.24 11.54 19.93
CA VAL A 151 -7.20 12.82 19.22
C VAL A 151 -7.73 13.95 20.12
N LYS A 152 -8.83 13.70 20.86
CA LYS A 152 -9.40 14.66 21.80
C LYS A 152 -8.42 15.07 22.90
N LEU A 153 -7.66 14.11 23.44
CA LEU A 153 -6.60 14.35 24.41
C LEU A 153 -5.49 15.25 23.84
N LEU A 154 -5.02 14.98 22.62
CA LEU A 154 -3.95 15.78 22.03
C LEU A 154 -4.38 17.22 21.75
N HIS A 155 -5.62 17.43 21.28
CA HIS A 155 -6.18 18.78 21.17
C HIS A 155 -6.28 19.47 22.53
N HIS A 156 -6.70 18.76 23.58
CA HIS A 156 -6.73 19.33 24.93
C HIS A 156 -5.34 19.78 25.42
N ILE A 157 -4.29 19.03 25.11
CA ILE A 157 -2.90 19.43 25.40
C ILE A 157 -2.49 20.65 24.54
N LEU A 158 -2.92 20.70 23.27
CA LEU A 158 -2.62 21.84 22.41
C LEU A 158 -3.32 23.13 22.90
N ASP A 159 -4.55 23.02 23.39
CA ASP A 159 -5.36 24.13 23.90
C ASP A 159 -4.84 24.68 25.24
N SER A 160 -4.00 23.92 25.96
CA SER A 160 -3.35 24.42 27.19
C SER A 160 -2.19 25.38 26.92
N ASN A 161 -2.01 25.82 25.68
CA ASN A 161 -0.96 26.71 25.21
C ASN A 161 0.46 26.23 25.59
N PRO A 162 0.87 25.04 25.10
CA PRO A 162 2.16 24.46 25.42
C PRO A 162 3.31 25.26 24.80
N ASP A 163 4.53 25.01 25.26
CA ASP A 163 5.73 25.55 24.62
C ASP A 163 5.86 25.09 23.16
N ALA A 164 6.75 25.75 22.40
CA ALA A 164 6.92 25.48 20.98
C ALA A 164 7.32 24.02 20.66
N ALA A 165 8.13 23.39 21.52
CA ALA A 165 8.62 22.03 21.30
C ALA A 165 7.49 21.01 21.50
N LEU A 166 6.73 21.13 22.59
CA LEU A 166 5.56 20.29 22.84
C LEU A 166 4.47 20.55 21.81
N LYS A 167 4.22 21.81 21.43
CA LYS A 167 3.28 22.16 20.35
C LYS A 167 3.63 21.43 19.05
N ALA A 168 4.88 21.44 18.63
CA ALA A 168 5.32 20.75 17.42
C ALA A 168 5.09 19.23 17.50
N ARG A 169 5.43 18.61 18.64
CA ARG A 169 5.23 17.16 18.87
C ARG A 169 3.75 16.77 18.87
N VAL A 170 2.91 17.52 19.56
CA VAL A 170 1.45 17.28 19.61
C VAL A 170 0.84 17.46 18.22
N THR A 171 1.23 18.50 17.48
CA THR A 171 0.78 18.76 16.09
C THR A 171 1.13 17.58 15.17
N LYS A 172 2.38 17.08 15.22
CA LYS A 172 2.81 15.91 14.45
C LYS A 172 2.03 14.64 14.85
N GLU A 173 1.72 14.46 16.14
CA GLU A 173 0.99 13.27 16.60
C GLU A 173 -0.51 13.32 16.25
N ILE A 174 -1.15 14.50 16.25
CA ILE A 174 -2.51 14.66 15.72
C ILE A 174 -2.56 14.24 14.25
N ALA A 175 -1.62 14.72 13.43
CA ALA A 175 -1.49 14.32 12.04
C ALA A 175 -1.31 12.79 11.89
N ASN A 176 -0.40 12.21 12.70
CA ASN A 176 -0.17 10.78 12.71
C ASN A 176 -1.44 9.99 13.07
N MET A 177 -2.29 10.46 13.98
CA MET A 177 -3.54 9.79 14.34
C MET A 177 -4.58 9.90 13.22
N HIS A 178 -4.74 11.07 12.60
CA HIS A 178 -5.60 11.22 11.41
C HIS A 178 -5.19 10.28 10.28
N PHE A 179 -3.89 10.18 10.03
CA PHE A 179 -3.36 9.29 9.01
C PHE A 179 -3.60 7.81 9.34
N ARG A 180 -3.18 7.36 10.54
CA ARG A 180 -3.10 5.93 10.87
C ARG A 180 -4.42 5.32 11.30
N PHE A 181 -5.27 6.07 11.99
CA PHE A 181 -6.51 5.57 12.57
C PHE A 181 -7.71 5.78 11.67
N PHE A 182 -7.74 6.92 10.97
CA PHE A 182 -8.93 7.36 10.25
C PHE A 182 -8.73 7.43 8.74
N GLN A 183 -7.49 7.26 8.26
CA GLN A 183 -7.11 7.49 6.85
C GLN A 183 -7.60 8.87 6.34
N ASP A 184 -7.62 9.85 7.24
CA ASP A 184 -8.07 11.21 6.97
C ASP A 184 -6.91 12.01 6.39
N TYR A 185 -6.54 11.66 5.15
CA TYR A 185 -5.33 12.14 4.50
C TYR A 185 -5.30 13.66 4.33
N ALA A 186 -6.46 14.30 4.14
CA ALA A 186 -6.55 15.74 4.03
C ALA A 186 -6.20 16.44 5.36
N ARG A 187 -6.75 15.95 6.48
CA ARG A 187 -6.41 16.50 7.82
C ARG A 187 -5.00 16.14 8.24
N ALA A 188 -4.55 14.92 7.99
CA ALA A 188 -3.17 14.52 8.25
C ALA A 188 -2.17 15.41 7.50
N ALA A 189 -2.37 15.62 6.20
CA ALA A 189 -1.52 16.48 5.39
C ALA A 189 -1.49 17.91 5.92
N TRP A 190 -2.66 18.47 6.24
CA TRP A 190 -2.74 19.84 6.78
C TRP A 190 -1.94 19.98 8.09
N TRP A 191 -2.13 19.07 9.04
CA TRP A 191 -1.43 19.12 10.33
C TRP A 191 0.09 18.94 10.17
N TRP A 192 0.54 18.05 9.28
CA TRP A 192 1.97 17.93 8.98
C TRP A 192 2.54 19.16 8.26
N GLN A 193 1.78 19.78 7.36
CA GLN A 193 2.15 21.06 6.74
C GLN A 193 2.29 22.17 7.80
N GLN A 194 1.35 22.26 8.75
CA GLN A 194 1.45 23.22 9.86
C GLN A 194 2.65 22.93 10.77
N ALA A 195 3.04 21.66 10.91
CA ALA A 195 4.22 21.24 11.66
C ALA A 195 5.54 21.45 10.90
N GLY A 196 5.50 21.91 9.64
CA GLY A 196 6.68 22.11 8.81
C GLY A 196 7.43 20.82 8.44
N VAL A 197 6.73 19.68 8.37
CA VAL A 197 7.33 18.38 8.05
C VAL A 197 7.96 18.39 6.65
N THR A 198 9.22 17.95 6.57
CA THR A 198 9.94 17.72 5.31
C THR A 198 10.25 16.23 5.12
N LEU A 199 10.94 15.88 4.02
CA LEU A 199 11.43 14.52 3.79
C LEU A 199 12.53 14.07 4.76
N ASP A 200 13.16 15.02 5.47
CA ASP A 200 14.16 14.71 6.50
C ASP A 200 13.50 14.21 7.79
N ASP A 201 12.24 14.59 8.02
CA ASP A 201 11.45 14.08 9.14
C ASP A 201 10.89 12.68 8.84
N GLN A 202 10.74 11.85 9.87
CA GLN A 202 10.10 10.53 9.77
C GLN A 202 8.71 10.56 9.05
N PRO A 203 7.83 11.56 9.26
CA PRO A 203 6.53 11.58 8.58
C PRO A 203 6.58 12.12 7.14
N GLY A 204 7.75 12.54 6.62
CA GLY A 204 7.86 13.16 5.30
C GLY A 204 7.33 12.32 4.14
N ILE A 205 7.66 11.03 4.14
CA ILE A 205 7.12 10.06 3.16
C ILE A 205 5.59 9.94 3.26
N HIS A 206 5.04 10.00 4.47
CA HIS A 206 3.60 9.89 4.70
C HIS A 206 2.84 11.15 4.27
N LEU A 207 3.48 12.32 4.31
CA LEU A 207 2.92 13.53 3.72
C LEU A 207 2.84 13.41 2.20
N ALA A 208 3.88 12.89 1.54
CA ALA A 208 3.83 12.57 0.11
C ALA A 208 2.74 11.55 -0.19
N GLU A 209 2.57 10.53 0.65
CA GLU A 209 1.49 9.57 0.52
C GLU A 209 0.11 10.22 0.61
N CYS A 210 -0.10 11.16 1.54
CA CYS A 210 -1.38 11.86 1.61
C CYS A 210 -1.73 12.53 0.28
N TYR A 211 -0.75 13.16 -0.39
CA TYR A 211 -0.99 13.79 -1.70
C TYR A 211 -1.42 12.77 -2.75
N TRP A 212 -0.79 11.60 -2.78
CA TRP A 212 -1.19 10.52 -3.68
C TRP A 212 -2.59 9.98 -3.35
N ARG A 213 -2.86 9.67 -2.08
CA ARG A 213 -4.16 9.15 -1.62
C ARG A 213 -5.31 10.14 -1.84
N LEU A 214 -5.03 11.44 -1.83
CA LEU A 214 -5.98 12.51 -2.19
C LEU A 214 -6.14 12.68 -3.72
N GLY A 215 -5.45 11.86 -4.52
CA GLY A 215 -5.63 11.80 -5.96
C GLY A 215 -4.53 12.48 -6.77
N SER A 216 -3.44 12.97 -6.17
CA SER A 216 -2.34 13.58 -6.93
C SER A 216 -1.03 12.80 -6.77
N LYS A 217 -0.86 11.79 -7.63
CA LYS A 217 0.43 11.09 -7.81
C LYS A 217 1.55 12.07 -8.16
N GLN A 218 1.28 13.04 -9.03
CA GLN A 218 2.26 14.06 -9.43
C GLN A 218 2.83 14.79 -8.21
N MET A 219 1.96 15.29 -7.33
CA MET A 219 2.37 16.06 -6.16
C MET A 219 3.19 15.21 -5.16
N ALA A 220 2.89 13.91 -5.05
CA ALA A 220 3.70 12.97 -4.27
C ALA A 220 5.09 12.77 -4.90
N LEU A 221 5.16 12.51 -6.21
CA LEU A 221 6.44 12.31 -6.91
C LEU A 221 7.30 13.57 -6.93
N ASP A 222 6.70 14.74 -7.12
CA ASP A 222 7.38 16.03 -7.04
C ASP A 222 7.96 16.28 -5.65
N MET A 223 7.27 15.84 -4.59
CA MET A 223 7.82 15.91 -3.25
C MET A 223 9.01 14.96 -3.10
N LEU A 224 8.84 13.68 -3.41
CA LEU A 224 9.89 12.66 -3.31
C LEU A 224 11.15 13.03 -4.12
N GLY A 225 10.98 13.64 -5.30
CA GLY A 225 12.10 14.09 -6.15
C GLY A 225 12.91 15.26 -5.60
N LYS A 226 12.51 15.88 -4.48
CA LYS A 226 13.27 16.96 -3.83
C LYS A 226 14.45 16.47 -2.99
N SER A 227 14.49 15.18 -2.66
CA SER A 227 15.60 14.59 -1.92
C SER A 227 16.37 13.64 -2.80
N GLN A 228 17.70 13.70 -2.70
CA GLN A 228 18.59 12.70 -3.27
C GLN A 228 18.57 11.40 -2.47
N PHE A 229 18.28 11.48 -1.16
CA PHE A 229 18.22 10.33 -0.27
C PHE A 229 16.83 10.22 0.34
N LEU A 230 16.12 9.15 0.01
CA LEU A 230 14.79 8.86 0.56
C LEU A 230 14.92 7.79 1.65
N GLN A 231 14.08 7.90 2.68
CA GLN A 231 13.99 6.87 3.73
C GLN A 231 13.41 5.57 3.15
N LEU A 232 13.78 4.42 3.73
CA LEU A 232 13.41 3.07 3.28
C LEU A 232 11.91 2.91 2.96
N ASP A 233 11.04 3.52 3.77
CA ASP A 233 9.57 3.47 3.60
C ASP A 233 9.10 4.05 2.25
N ALA A 234 9.92 4.86 1.57
CA ALA A 234 9.60 5.38 0.24
C ALA A 234 9.54 4.27 -0.83
N ILE A 235 10.25 3.14 -0.65
CA ILE A 235 10.16 1.99 -1.55
C ILE A 235 8.72 1.48 -1.62
N LYS A 236 8.05 1.37 -0.46
CA LYS A 236 6.64 0.98 -0.37
C LYS A 236 5.75 1.97 -1.11
N LEU A 237 5.89 3.26 -0.81
CA LEU A 237 5.06 4.30 -1.44
C LEU A 237 5.26 4.35 -2.96
N LEU A 238 6.49 4.20 -3.45
CA LEU A 238 6.78 4.09 -4.89
C LEU A 238 6.09 2.85 -5.48
N GLY A 239 6.19 1.70 -4.81
CA GLY A 239 5.50 0.48 -5.19
C GLY A 239 3.98 0.63 -5.28
N ASP A 240 3.37 1.28 -4.30
CA ASP A 240 1.91 1.53 -4.24
C ASP A 240 1.43 2.45 -5.35
N MET A 241 2.26 3.44 -5.70
CA MET A 241 2.06 4.30 -6.85
C MET A 241 2.44 3.63 -8.17
N LEU A 242 2.91 2.38 -8.14
CA LEU A 242 3.37 1.58 -9.27
C LEU A 242 4.56 2.18 -10.02
N GLU A 243 5.35 2.99 -9.33
CA GLU A 243 6.70 3.39 -9.73
C GLU A 243 7.68 2.23 -9.45
N THR A 244 7.36 1.06 -10.00
CA THR A 244 7.97 -0.22 -9.59
C THR A 244 9.46 -0.26 -9.91
N ASP A 245 9.87 0.27 -11.06
CA ASP A 245 11.30 0.33 -11.43
C ASP A 245 12.09 1.19 -10.44
N ARG A 246 11.53 2.32 -10.00
CA ARG A 246 12.17 3.19 -9.00
C ARG A 246 12.20 2.55 -7.62
N ALA A 247 11.16 1.81 -7.25
CA ALA A 247 11.13 1.04 -6.01
C ALA A 247 12.22 -0.06 -6.02
N VAL A 248 12.39 -0.75 -7.15
CA VAL A 248 13.43 -1.76 -7.36
C VAL A 248 14.82 -1.13 -7.29
N GLU A 249 15.07 -0.07 -8.06
CA GLU A 249 16.35 0.66 -8.07
C GLU A 249 16.73 1.13 -6.66
N MET A 250 15.82 1.80 -5.96
CA MET A 250 16.06 2.26 -4.59
C MET A 250 16.31 1.09 -3.62
N SER A 251 15.64 -0.04 -3.82
CA SER A 251 15.90 -1.23 -3.01
C SER A 251 17.28 -1.83 -3.23
N GLU A 252 17.81 -1.75 -4.44
CA GLU A 252 19.15 -2.21 -4.77
C GLU A 252 20.23 -1.28 -4.19
N GLU A 253 19.95 0.04 -4.12
CA GLU A 253 20.83 1.00 -3.45
C GLU A 253 20.93 0.77 -1.93
N TYR A 254 19.81 0.43 -1.28
CA TYR A 254 19.81 0.08 0.14
C TYR A 254 20.53 -1.24 0.44
N ASP A 255 20.45 -2.19 -0.49
CA ASP A 255 21.07 -3.51 -0.46
C ASP A 255 20.90 -4.26 0.89
N GLU A 256 19.68 -4.30 1.42
CA GLU A 256 19.37 -5.04 2.65
C GLU A 256 18.03 -5.81 2.59
N PRO A 257 17.85 -6.85 3.43
CA PRO A 257 16.68 -7.74 3.37
C PRO A 257 15.32 -7.04 3.42
N ASP A 258 15.17 -6.00 4.23
CA ASP A 258 13.89 -5.29 4.34
C ASP A 258 13.58 -4.48 3.07
N ALA A 259 14.61 -3.92 2.42
CA ALA A 259 14.46 -3.22 1.15
C ALA A 259 14.03 -4.21 0.05
N TRP A 260 14.73 -5.33 -0.08
CA TRP A 260 14.40 -6.35 -1.08
C TRP A 260 13.02 -6.96 -0.86
N GLN A 261 12.58 -7.13 0.39
CA GLN A 261 11.20 -7.52 0.69
C GLN A 261 10.20 -6.52 0.11
N LEU A 262 10.40 -5.21 0.34
CA LEU A 262 9.53 -4.16 -0.21
C LEU A 262 9.56 -4.10 -1.74
N ALA A 263 10.71 -4.31 -2.38
CA ALA A 263 10.79 -4.43 -3.84
C ALA A 263 10.02 -5.66 -4.36
N GLY A 264 10.13 -6.81 -3.67
CA GLY A 264 9.34 -7.99 -3.97
C GLY A 264 7.83 -7.71 -3.89
N ASP A 265 7.40 -6.98 -2.86
CA ASP A 265 6.01 -6.57 -2.66
C ASP A 265 5.54 -5.59 -3.76
N ALA A 266 6.37 -4.62 -4.14
CA ALA A 266 6.09 -3.71 -5.25
C ALA A 266 5.96 -4.46 -6.60
N CYS A 267 6.89 -5.37 -6.90
CA CYS A 267 6.83 -6.22 -8.09
C CYS A 267 5.58 -7.11 -8.09
N ARG A 268 5.22 -7.70 -6.94
CA ARG A 268 4.00 -8.49 -6.79
C ARG A 268 2.75 -7.66 -7.06
N LEU A 269 2.67 -6.46 -6.49
CA LEU A 269 1.55 -5.54 -6.70
C LEU A 269 1.41 -5.13 -8.18
N ALA A 270 2.53 -4.93 -8.87
CA ALA A 270 2.60 -4.63 -10.30
C ALA A 270 2.33 -5.84 -11.22
N GLY A 271 2.21 -7.06 -10.67
CA GLY A 271 2.05 -8.29 -11.45
C GLY A 271 3.36 -8.83 -12.07
N ARG A 272 4.53 -8.28 -11.70
CA ARG A 272 5.86 -8.73 -12.09
C ARG A 272 6.30 -9.93 -11.23
N LEU A 273 5.54 -11.03 -11.33
CA LEU A 273 5.64 -12.16 -10.39
C LEU A 273 7.00 -12.89 -10.43
N THR A 274 7.66 -12.92 -11.58
CA THR A 274 9.01 -13.51 -11.72
C THR A 274 10.04 -12.71 -10.92
N GLU A 275 9.98 -11.39 -11.00
CA GLU A 275 10.89 -10.50 -10.27
C GLU A 275 10.55 -10.47 -8.78
N ALA A 276 9.26 -10.46 -8.43
CA ALA A 276 8.82 -10.59 -7.05
C ALA A 276 9.40 -11.85 -6.38
N ARG A 277 9.33 -13.00 -7.08
CA ARG A 277 9.95 -14.25 -6.64
C ARG A 277 11.45 -14.10 -6.42
N ALA A 278 12.17 -13.51 -7.38
CA ALA A 278 13.62 -13.33 -7.28
C ALA A 278 14.01 -12.52 -6.04
N PHE A 279 13.29 -11.44 -5.72
CA PHE A 279 13.51 -10.65 -4.52
C PHE A 279 13.23 -11.43 -3.23
N TYR A 280 12.12 -12.15 -3.15
CA TYR A 280 11.82 -12.97 -1.98
C TYR A 280 12.87 -14.09 -1.78
N GLU A 281 13.31 -14.75 -2.85
CA GLU A 281 14.38 -15.74 -2.80
C GLU A 281 15.72 -15.12 -2.37
N LYS A 282 16.04 -13.90 -2.84
CA LYS A 282 17.23 -13.14 -2.39
C LYS A 282 17.21 -12.93 -0.87
N VAL A 283 16.07 -12.50 -0.32
CA VAL A 283 15.88 -12.34 1.14
C VAL A 283 16.07 -13.68 1.86
N ILE A 284 15.40 -14.74 1.41
CA ILE A 284 15.44 -16.08 2.02
C ILE A 284 16.88 -16.60 2.10
N ASN A 285 17.67 -16.42 1.03
CA ASN A 285 19.02 -16.95 0.92
C ASN A 285 20.09 -16.10 1.64
N THR A 286 19.71 -14.97 2.24
CA THR A 286 20.67 -14.08 2.92
C THR A 286 21.09 -14.65 4.28
N PRO A 287 22.39 -14.76 4.59
CA PRO A 287 22.83 -15.27 5.89
C PRO A 287 22.34 -14.42 7.08
N ALA A 288 21.68 -15.06 8.03
CA ALA A 288 21.25 -14.43 9.27
C ALA A 288 22.34 -14.51 10.35
N THR A 289 23.32 -13.59 10.29
CA THR A 289 24.49 -13.60 11.18
C THR A 289 24.63 -12.30 12.00
N GLY A 290 25.44 -12.36 13.06
CA GLY A 290 25.77 -11.20 13.89
C GLY A 290 24.58 -10.59 14.65
N GLN A 291 24.71 -9.32 15.02
CA GLN A 291 23.70 -8.60 15.83
C GLN A 291 22.35 -8.40 15.11
N ARG A 292 22.32 -8.56 13.79
CA ARG A 292 21.11 -8.40 12.96
C ARG A 292 20.40 -9.73 12.66
N ALA A 293 20.94 -10.87 13.10
CA ALA A 293 20.42 -12.20 12.76
C ALA A 293 18.92 -12.36 13.00
N GLU A 294 18.41 -11.94 14.16
CA GLU A 294 16.98 -12.07 14.48
C GLU A 294 16.08 -11.18 13.61
N ARG A 295 16.57 -10.01 13.20
CA ARG A 295 15.86 -9.15 12.24
C ARG A 295 15.79 -9.82 10.88
N VAL A 296 16.93 -10.33 10.38
CA VAL A 296 17.01 -11.04 9.09
C VAL A 296 16.10 -12.26 9.09
N LYS A 297 16.11 -13.08 10.14
CA LYS A 297 15.21 -14.25 10.27
C LYS A 297 13.73 -13.89 10.17
N ARG A 298 13.31 -12.77 10.78
CA ARG A 298 11.92 -12.30 10.67
C ARG A 298 11.58 -11.93 9.23
N THR A 299 12.47 -11.21 8.54
CA THR A 299 12.26 -10.82 7.15
C THR A 299 12.28 -12.03 6.22
N GLN A 300 13.17 -13.01 6.44
CA GLN A 300 13.16 -14.31 5.75
C GLN A 300 11.83 -15.05 5.91
N GLY A 301 11.27 -15.10 7.12
CA GLY A 301 9.96 -15.71 7.35
C GLY A 301 8.83 -15.03 6.58
N ARG A 302 8.88 -13.69 6.45
CA ARG A 302 7.90 -12.90 5.68
C ARG A 302 8.06 -13.10 4.17
N ALA A 303 9.29 -13.13 3.69
CA ALA A 303 9.60 -13.44 2.29
C ALA A 303 9.12 -14.85 1.92
N GLN A 304 9.37 -15.83 2.78
CA GLN A 304 8.88 -17.20 2.60
C GLN A 304 7.34 -17.24 2.56
N ALA A 305 6.67 -16.56 3.49
CA ALA A 305 5.21 -16.49 3.51
C ALA A 305 4.64 -15.83 2.24
N SER A 306 5.30 -14.79 1.73
CA SER A 306 4.92 -14.08 0.49
C SER A 306 5.14 -14.95 -0.75
N LEU A 307 6.27 -15.66 -0.80
CA LEU A 307 6.58 -16.61 -1.87
C LEU A 307 5.58 -17.78 -1.92
N ASP A 308 5.18 -18.31 -0.77
CA ASP A 308 4.18 -19.38 -0.71
C ASP A 308 2.79 -18.89 -1.11
N ALA A 309 2.41 -17.67 -0.71
CA ALA A 309 1.15 -17.08 -1.13
C ALA A 309 1.12 -16.82 -2.65
N LEU A 310 2.23 -16.37 -3.24
CA LEU A 310 2.34 -16.11 -4.69
C LEU A 310 2.01 -17.34 -5.53
N LYS A 311 2.39 -18.55 -5.07
CA LYS A 311 2.04 -19.83 -5.73
C LYS A 311 0.54 -20.10 -5.75
N LEU A 312 -0.20 -19.53 -4.80
CA LEU A 312 -1.62 -19.78 -4.59
C LEU A 312 -2.52 -18.68 -5.17
N PHE A 313 -1.96 -17.58 -5.66
CA PHE A 313 -2.74 -16.43 -6.14
C PHE A 313 -3.66 -16.77 -7.33
N ASP A 314 -3.31 -17.72 -8.17
CA ASP A 314 -4.17 -18.19 -9.25
C ASP A 314 -5.27 -19.14 -8.77
N LEU A 315 -5.05 -19.82 -7.64
CA LEU A 315 -6.04 -20.66 -6.96
C LEU A 315 -6.99 -19.83 -6.08
N ALA A 316 -6.60 -18.62 -5.69
CA ALA A 316 -7.40 -17.68 -4.91
C ALA A 316 -8.47 -16.92 -5.74
N ASP A 317 -8.81 -17.42 -6.95
CA ASP A 317 -9.92 -16.91 -7.75
C ASP A 317 -11.26 -17.34 -7.12
N VAL A 318 -11.93 -16.43 -6.41
CA VAL A 318 -13.18 -16.71 -5.69
C VAL A 318 -14.26 -17.34 -6.57
N THR A 319 -14.24 -17.11 -7.89
CA THR A 319 -15.24 -17.68 -8.81
C THR A 319 -15.11 -19.20 -8.98
N LYS A 320 -13.96 -19.75 -8.58
CA LYS A 320 -13.60 -21.18 -8.58
C LYS A 320 -13.53 -21.76 -7.17
N VAL A 321 -13.84 -20.97 -6.14
CA VAL A 321 -13.85 -21.42 -4.76
C VAL A 321 -15.26 -21.89 -4.40
N ALA A 322 -15.35 -23.06 -3.76
CA ALA A 322 -16.62 -23.60 -3.29
C ALA A 322 -17.22 -22.72 -2.17
N ASP A 323 -18.55 -22.76 -2.03
CA ASP A 323 -19.21 -22.13 -0.90
C ASP A 323 -18.74 -22.78 0.41
N GLY A 324 -18.37 -21.96 1.39
CA GLY A 324 -17.75 -22.44 2.62
C GLY A 324 -17.19 -21.33 3.51
N THR A 325 -16.56 -21.73 4.61
CA THR A 325 -15.77 -20.85 5.46
C THR A 325 -14.40 -21.47 5.66
N TYR A 326 -13.37 -20.73 5.25
CA TYR A 326 -11.99 -21.18 5.22
C TYR A 326 -11.17 -20.35 6.19
N LYS A 327 -10.17 -20.98 6.83
CA LYS A 327 -9.28 -20.32 7.77
C LYS A 327 -7.85 -20.65 7.45
N ASP A 328 -6.99 -19.65 7.51
CA ASP A 328 -5.55 -19.82 7.37
C ASP A 328 -4.83 -18.68 8.07
N SER A 329 -3.50 -18.77 8.11
CA SER A 329 -2.66 -17.79 8.78
C SER A 329 -1.40 -17.45 7.98
N SER A 330 -0.84 -16.28 8.28
CA SER A 330 0.43 -15.86 7.74
C SER A 330 1.22 -15.04 8.76
N LEU A 331 2.54 -14.99 8.59
CA LEU A 331 3.43 -14.29 9.50
C LEU A 331 3.29 -12.77 9.32
N GLY A 332 2.82 -12.08 10.37
CA GLY A 332 2.74 -10.63 10.48
C GLY A 332 3.94 -9.98 11.16
N TYR A 333 3.71 -8.83 11.81
CA TYR A 333 4.79 -8.06 12.42
C TYR A 333 5.32 -8.74 13.70
N GLU A 334 4.43 -9.09 14.61
CA GLU A 334 4.75 -9.74 15.89
C GLU A 334 4.61 -11.26 15.85
N GLY A 335 3.77 -11.79 14.98
CA GLY A 335 3.50 -13.22 14.93
C GLY A 335 2.46 -13.59 13.88
N GLN A 336 1.90 -14.79 14.00
CA GLN A 336 0.87 -15.24 13.08
C GLN A 336 -0.40 -14.38 13.18
N ILE A 337 -0.96 -14.04 12.03
CA ILE A 337 -2.29 -13.44 11.88
C ILE A 337 -3.18 -14.49 11.22
N GLU A 338 -4.25 -14.88 11.90
CA GLU A 338 -5.25 -15.81 11.38
C GLU A 338 -6.43 -15.03 10.80
N VAL A 339 -6.92 -15.46 9.64
CA VAL A 339 -8.12 -14.94 9.01
C VAL A 339 -9.18 -16.03 8.85
N SER A 340 -10.45 -15.61 8.83
CA SER A 340 -11.58 -16.42 8.39
C SER A 340 -12.23 -15.77 7.18
N VAL A 341 -12.38 -16.53 6.10
CA VAL A 341 -12.93 -16.08 4.82
C VAL A 341 -14.20 -16.86 4.52
N LYS A 342 -15.33 -16.17 4.36
CA LYS A 342 -16.62 -16.76 4.01
C LYS A 342 -16.89 -16.57 2.53
N VAL A 343 -17.12 -17.67 1.81
CA VAL A 343 -17.45 -17.69 0.38
C VAL A 343 -18.87 -18.19 0.21
N ARG A 344 -19.68 -17.47 -0.56
CA ARG A 344 -21.05 -17.86 -0.93
C ARG A 344 -21.38 -17.37 -2.33
N GLY A 345 -21.96 -18.24 -3.15
CA GLY A 345 -22.39 -17.89 -4.50
C GLY A 345 -21.26 -17.27 -5.33
N LYS A 346 -20.05 -17.85 -5.26
CA LYS A 346 -18.84 -17.38 -5.98
C LYS A 346 -18.37 -15.97 -5.59
N LYS A 347 -18.71 -15.51 -4.39
CA LYS A 347 -18.34 -14.19 -3.85
C LYS A 347 -17.75 -14.33 -2.45
N ILE A 348 -16.83 -13.41 -2.11
CA ILE A 348 -16.33 -13.22 -0.75
C ILE A 348 -17.41 -12.43 0.00
N GLU A 349 -18.07 -13.09 0.95
CA GLU A 349 -19.14 -12.51 1.77
C GLU A 349 -18.55 -11.79 3.00
N ASP A 350 -17.48 -12.34 3.58
CA ASP A 350 -16.88 -11.84 4.81
C ASP A 350 -15.40 -12.23 4.91
N VAL A 351 -14.59 -11.36 5.50
CA VAL A 351 -13.19 -11.58 5.84
C VAL A 351 -12.96 -10.99 7.22
N LYS A 352 -12.48 -11.80 8.16
CA LYS A 352 -12.23 -11.39 9.55
C LYS A 352 -10.87 -11.84 10.00
N VAL A 353 -10.12 -10.96 10.65
CA VAL A 353 -8.98 -11.36 11.47
C VAL A 353 -9.52 -11.99 12.75
N THR A 354 -9.22 -13.26 12.98
CA THR A 354 -9.72 -14.03 14.14
C THR A 354 -8.71 -14.09 15.27
N GLN A 355 -7.41 -14.03 14.97
CA GLN A 355 -6.32 -14.05 15.95
C GLN A 355 -5.14 -13.23 15.45
N HIS A 356 -4.51 -12.44 16.32
CA HIS A 356 -3.25 -11.74 16.02
C HIS A 356 -2.47 -11.43 17.30
N LYS A 357 -1.17 -11.10 17.14
CA LYS A 357 -0.31 -10.59 18.22
C LYS A 357 0.24 -9.18 17.94
N GLU A 358 -0.24 -8.55 16.87
CA GLU A 358 0.23 -7.23 16.42
C GLU A 358 0.12 -6.18 17.53
N LYS A 359 1.12 -5.31 17.61
CA LYS A 359 1.22 -4.26 18.66
C LYS A 359 0.97 -2.84 18.15
N GLN A 360 0.82 -2.65 16.85
CA GLN A 360 0.73 -1.33 16.23
C GLN A 360 -0.08 -1.39 14.92
N TYR A 361 -0.58 -0.22 14.50
CA TYR A 361 -1.31 -0.02 13.25
C TYR A 361 -2.51 -0.97 13.04
N TYR A 362 -3.33 -1.08 14.10
CA TYR A 362 -4.47 -1.98 14.16
C TYR A 362 -5.58 -1.70 13.13
N SER A 363 -5.57 -0.54 12.48
CA SER A 363 -6.47 -0.22 11.36
C SER A 363 -6.32 -1.19 10.18
N ALA A 364 -5.12 -1.74 9.94
CA ALA A 364 -4.94 -2.76 8.92
C ALA A 364 -5.77 -4.03 9.15
N LEU A 365 -6.10 -4.35 10.41
CA LEU A 365 -6.91 -5.51 10.78
C LEU A 365 -8.37 -5.39 10.32
N THR A 366 -8.83 -4.18 10.01
CA THR A 366 -10.18 -3.91 9.50
C THR A 366 -10.16 -3.47 8.04
N ASP A 367 -9.20 -2.64 7.67
CA ASP A 367 -9.18 -1.95 6.38
C ASP A 367 -8.77 -2.90 5.25
N VAL A 368 -7.79 -3.78 5.49
CA VAL A 368 -7.35 -4.76 4.48
C VAL A 368 -8.44 -5.79 4.20
N PRO A 369 -9.11 -6.39 5.21
CA PRO A 369 -10.31 -7.22 4.98
C PRO A 369 -11.41 -6.51 4.17
N ALA A 370 -11.71 -5.25 4.50
CA ALA A 370 -12.70 -4.47 3.76
C ALA A 370 -12.31 -4.28 2.29
N GLN A 371 -11.04 -4.00 2.00
CA GLN A 371 -10.52 -3.92 0.63
C GLN A 371 -10.64 -5.25 -0.12
N ILE A 372 -10.32 -6.38 0.52
CA ILE A 372 -10.44 -7.72 -0.07
C ILE A 372 -11.89 -8.02 -0.45
N ILE A 373 -12.84 -7.70 0.44
CA ILE A 373 -14.28 -7.86 0.16
C ILE A 373 -14.70 -6.95 -1.00
N ALA A 374 -14.30 -5.68 -0.98
CA ALA A 374 -14.64 -4.73 -2.05
C ALA A 374 -14.11 -5.17 -3.43
N LYS A 375 -12.89 -5.71 -3.47
CA LYS A 375 -12.24 -6.20 -4.70
C LYS A 375 -12.62 -7.63 -5.07
N GLN A 376 -13.31 -8.36 -4.18
CA GLN A 376 -13.63 -9.77 -4.33
C GLN A 376 -12.39 -10.65 -4.58
N GLY A 377 -11.28 -10.34 -3.93
CA GLY A 377 -10.03 -11.06 -4.09
C GLY A 377 -8.83 -10.35 -3.46
N VAL A 378 -7.68 -11.03 -3.50
CA VAL A 378 -6.41 -10.54 -2.92
C VAL A 378 -5.53 -9.78 -3.92
N LYS A 379 -5.77 -9.95 -5.22
CA LYS A 379 -4.97 -9.31 -6.28
C LYS A 379 -5.25 -7.80 -6.30
N GLY A 380 -4.19 -6.99 -6.29
CA GLY A 380 -4.29 -5.53 -6.30
C GLY A 380 -4.89 -4.92 -5.03
N VAL A 381 -4.92 -5.67 -3.93
CA VAL A 381 -5.15 -5.12 -2.58
C VAL A 381 -3.82 -4.54 -2.10
N ASP A 382 -3.87 -3.29 -1.65
CA ASP A 382 -2.72 -2.59 -1.11
C ASP A 382 -2.68 -2.75 0.43
N ALA A 383 -1.52 -3.08 0.97
CA ALA A 383 -1.31 -3.17 2.40
C ALA A 383 -1.27 -1.76 3.01
N THR A 384 -2.03 -1.53 4.08
CA THR A 384 -2.13 -0.23 4.75
C THR A 384 -0.75 0.29 5.15
N SER A 385 -0.46 1.54 4.79
CA SER A 385 0.83 2.17 5.07
C SER A 385 1.14 2.22 6.55
N ARG A 386 2.41 1.98 6.88
CA ARG A 386 2.94 1.70 8.22
C ARG A 386 2.48 0.39 8.85
N ALA A 387 1.53 -0.31 8.24
CA ALA A 387 1.07 -1.63 8.60
C ALA A 387 1.34 -2.66 7.48
N THR A 388 2.31 -2.39 6.59
CA THR A 388 2.58 -3.19 5.39
C THR A 388 2.69 -4.67 5.72
N ILE A 389 3.52 -5.00 6.72
CA ILE A 389 3.75 -6.39 7.15
C ILE A 389 2.45 -7.04 7.66
N THR A 390 1.67 -6.32 8.46
CA THR A 390 0.37 -6.77 8.97
C THR A 390 -0.63 -6.99 7.83
N GLY A 391 -0.71 -6.05 6.90
CA GLY A 391 -1.61 -6.11 5.75
C GLY A 391 -1.24 -7.23 4.80
N ASP A 392 0.04 -7.39 4.47
CA ASP A 392 0.53 -8.49 3.63
C ASP A 392 0.27 -9.84 4.29
N ALA A 393 0.39 -9.96 5.61
CA ALA A 393 0.00 -11.19 6.30
C ALA A 393 -1.49 -11.50 6.15
N ILE A 394 -2.38 -10.51 6.23
CA ILE A 394 -3.83 -10.69 6.00
C ILE A 394 -4.10 -11.08 4.55
N ILE A 395 -3.46 -10.42 3.57
CA ILE A 395 -3.58 -10.73 2.14
C ILE A 395 -3.12 -12.17 1.87
N ASN A 396 -1.95 -12.54 2.39
CA ASN A 396 -1.36 -13.86 2.21
C ASN A 396 -2.20 -14.96 2.89
N ALA A 397 -2.67 -14.73 4.12
CA ALA A 397 -3.55 -15.66 4.83
C ALA A 397 -4.89 -15.84 4.09
N THR A 398 -5.45 -14.77 3.54
CA THR A 398 -6.69 -14.84 2.75
C THR A 398 -6.47 -15.63 1.46
N ALA A 399 -5.34 -15.43 0.76
CA ALA A 399 -4.99 -16.19 -0.43
C ALA A 399 -4.91 -17.70 -0.14
N LYS A 400 -4.25 -18.08 0.96
CA LYS A 400 -4.17 -19.47 1.41
C LYS A 400 -5.54 -20.05 1.76
N ALA A 401 -6.35 -19.30 2.52
CA ALA A 401 -7.70 -19.72 2.90
C ALA A 401 -8.58 -19.97 1.66
N LEU A 402 -8.58 -19.07 0.68
CA LEU A 402 -9.32 -19.25 -0.57
C LEU A 402 -8.85 -20.48 -1.36
N ALA A 403 -7.55 -20.73 -1.42
CA ALA A 403 -6.99 -21.87 -2.13
C ALA A 403 -7.45 -23.23 -1.57
N GLN A 404 -7.81 -23.32 -0.28
CA GLN A 404 -8.34 -24.55 0.31
C GLN A 404 -9.69 -24.96 -0.30
N GLY A 405 -10.46 -24.00 -0.82
CA GLY A 405 -11.75 -24.25 -1.45
C GLY A 405 -11.70 -24.27 -2.98
N ALA A 406 -10.52 -24.14 -3.59
CA ALA A 406 -10.35 -24.11 -5.04
C ALA A 406 -10.76 -25.45 -5.67
N LYS A 407 -11.44 -25.38 -6.82
CA LYS A 407 -11.93 -26.53 -7.59
C LYS A 407 -11.33 -26.60 -9.00
#